data_AF-A0A9Q1GS81-F1
#
_entry.id   AF-A0A9Q1GS81-F1
#
_cell.length_a   1.000
_cell.length_b   1.000
_cell.length_c   1.000
_cell.angle_alpha   90.00
_cell.angle_beta   90.00
_cell.angle_gamma   90.00
#
_symmetry.space_group_name_H-M   'P 1'
#
loop_
_entity.id
_entity.type
_entity.pdbx_description
1 polymer ?
#
loop_
_entity_poly.entity_id
_entity_poly.type
_entity_poly.pdbx_seq_one_letter_code
_entity_poly.pdbx_strand_id
1 'polypeptide(L)'
;MEISWNMTSLFEEKNRRKGRFCPSKLKGKRVIELGAGCGVAGFAMAMLGCDVVTTDQKEVLPLLQRNVERNTSIIMQTNLSSDVFGAIKVAELDWDNIDHTKSVDPPYDFVIGTDVVYAEHLLDPLLQTILHLSGPRTTIMLGYEIRSTNVHEKMLQMWKSNFDVKTIPKARMDYKYQHPSIQLYIMGPKPSGVGIALVTSRANNPVSETVQKESEQSEGENSGTDEFCALGETKDCSVATGLPGRDLSDWEVRRYGAMAARILHDVKID
;
A
#
# COMPACT_ATOMS: atom_id res chain seq x y z
N MET A 1 12.60 -12.86 -3.40
CA MET A 1 13.61 -11.78 -3.27
C MET A 1 13.95 -11.10 -4.59
N GLU A 2 14.32 -11.83 -5.65
CA GLU A 2 14.75 -11.24 -6.94
C GLU A 2 13.73 -10.27 -7.56
N ILE A 3 12.44 -10.57 -7.44
CA ILE A 3 11.36 -9.69 -7.90
C ILE A 3 11.36 -8.36 -7.13
N SER A 4 11.48 -8.42 -5.80
CA SER A 4 11.56 -7.23 -4.95
C SER A 4 12.78 -6.40 -5.32
N TRP A 5 13.94 -7.03 -5.56
CA TRP A 5 15.16 -6.37 -6.05
C TRP A 5 14.98 -5.72 -7.42
N ASN A 6 14.33 -6.40 -8.37
CA ASN A 6 14.05 -5.79 -9.66
C ASN A 6 13.08 -4.62 -9.52
N MET A 7 12.07 -4.72 -8.66
CA MET A 7 11.13 -3.63 -8.42
C MET A 7 11.82 -2.43 -7.76
N THR A 8 12.70 -2.67 -6.77
CA THR A 8 13.48 -1.60 -6.12
C THR A 8 14.46 -0.94 -7.09
N SER A 9 15.04 -1.70 -8.04
CA SER A 9 15.92 -1.17 -9.08
C SER A 9 15.24 -0.15 -10.01
N LEU A 10 13.91 -0.18 -10.12
CA LEU A 10 13.17 0.83 -10.88
C LEU A 10 13.30 2.24 -10.28
N PHE A 11 13.64 2.31 -9.00
CA PHE A 11 13.86 3.55 -8.27
C PHE A 11 15.34 3.95 -8.16
N GLU A 12 16.25 3.15 -8.75
CA GLU A 12 17.69 3.42 -8.78
C GLU A 12 18.11 4.43 -9.87
N GLU A 13 19.37 4.85 -9.78
CA GLU A 13 19.98 6.00 -10.46
C GLU A 13 19.80 6.02 -12.00
N LYS A 14 19.72 4.86 -12.66
CA LYS A 14 19.49 4.78 -14.11
C LYS A 14 18.13 5.37 -14.53
N ASN A 15 17.13 5.37 -13.63
CA ASN A 15 15.76 5.83 -13.89
C ASN A 15 15.44 7.19 -13.21
N ARG A 16 16.36 7.77 -12.43
CA ARG A 16 16.10 8.95 -11.55
C ARG A 16 16.15 10.31 -12.25
N ARG A 17 16.86 10.46 -13.37
CA ARG A 17 17.20 11.79 -13.92
C ARG A 17 15.98 12.60 -14.36
N LYS A 18 14.91 11.95 -14.85
CA LYS A 18 13.60 12.55 -15.17
C LYS A 18 12.52 11.45 -15.11
N GLY A 19 11.50 11.58 -14.26
CA GLY A 19 10.44 10.57 -14.19
C GLY A 19 9.44 10.78 -13.07
N ARG A 20 8.49 9.84 -12.93
CA ARG A 20 7.50 9.78 -11.84
C ARG A 20 8.09 9.21 -10.54
N PHE A 21 9.25 8.58 -10.62
CA PHE A 21 9.92 7.83 -9.55
C PHE A 21 11.18 8.51 -9.00
N CYS A 22 11.38 9.81 -9.26
CA CYS A 22 12.49 10.53 -8.64
C CYS A 22 12.19 10.77 -7.15
N PRO A 23 13.19 10.76 -6.25
CA PRO A 23 12.98 10.88 -4.80
C PRO A 23 12.15 12.10 -4.38
N SER A 24 12.37 13.25 -5.03
CA SER A 24 11.59 14.47 -4.77
C SER A 24 10.09 14.34 -5.05
N LYS A 25 9.67 13.41 -5.92
CA LYS A 25 8.25 13.12 -6.21
C LYS A 25 7.68 11.98 -5.39
N LEU A 26 8.54 11.21 -4.72
CA LEU A 26 8.17 10.08 -3.86
C LEU A 26 8.05 10.49 -2.40
N LYS A 27 8.79 11.52 -1.97
CA LYS A 27 8.72 12.02 -0.60
C LYS A 27 7.27 12.36 -0.19
N GLY A 28 6.81 11.80 0.93
CA GLY A 28 5.46 11.96 1.47
C GLY A 28 4.36 11.27 0.67
N LYS A 29 4.68 10.41 -0.30
CA LYS A 29 3.68 9.64 -1.04
C LYS A 29 3.18 8.47 -0.24
N ARG A 30 1.87 8.25 -0.26
CA ARG A 30 1.24 7.10 0.41
C ARG A 30 1.42 5.84 -0.44
N VAL A 31 2.06 4.82 0.13
CA VAL A 31 2.31 3.54 -0.51
C VAL A 31 1.69 2.43 0.30
N ILE A 32 1.01 1.49 -0.34
CA ILE A 32 0.62 0.23 0.29
C ILE A 32 1.29 -0.95 -0.44
N GLU A 33 1.92 -1.84 0.33
CA GLU A 33 2.48 -3.09 -0.17
C GLU A 33 1.54 -4.25 0.17
N LEU A 34 1.15 -5.01 -0.85
CA LEU A 34 0.32 -6.22 -0.75
C LEU A 34 1.22 -7.46 -0.76
N GLY A 35 0.98 -8.40 0.15
CA GLY A 35 1.72 -9.67 0.22
C GLY A 35 3.23 -9.42 0.41
N ALA A 36 3.56 -8.66 1.44
CA ALA A 36 4.91 -8.16 1.67
C ALA A 36 5.94 -9.25 1.98
N GLY A 37 5.53 -10.38 2.57
CA GLY A 37 6.39 -11.42 3.08
C GLY A 37 7.40 -10.86 4.08
N CYS A 38 8.62 -10.65 3.60
CA CYS A 38 9.70 -10.06 4.40
C CYS A 38 9.70 -8.52 4.46
N GLY A 39 8.88 -7.83 3.66
CA GLY A 39 8.75 -6.36 3.66
C GLY A 39 9.84 -5.59 2.90
N VAL A 40 10.56 -6.26 2.01
CA VAL A 40 11.72 -5.67 1.31
C VAL A 40 11.33 -4.48 0.43
N ALA A 41 10.25 -4.59 -0.35
CA ALA A 41 9.91 -3.52 -1.28
C ALA A 41 9.24 -2.33 -0.56
N GLY A 42 8.39 -2.59 0.43
CA GLY A 42 7.83 -1.56 1.30
C GLY A 42 8.93 -0.80 2.05
N PHE A 43 9.89 -1.50 2.64
CA PHE A 43 11.02 -0.85 3.32
C PHE A 43 11.85 0.01 2.36
N ALA A 44 12.11 -0.46 1.14
CA ALA A 44 12.78 0.33 0.13
C ALA A 44 12.02 1.61 -0.25
N MET A 45 10.69 1.56 -0.33
CA MET A 45 9.86 2.75 -0.56
C MET A 45 9.94 3.75 0.60
N ALA A 46 9.99 3.26 1.84
CA ALA A 46 10.20 4.11 3.01
C ALA A 46 11.58 4.79 2.98
N MET A 47 12.63 4.08 2.55
CA MET A 47 13.97 4.67 2.33
C MET A 47 14.00 5.75 1.23
N LEU A 48 13.00 5.76 0.33
CA LEU A 48 12.81 6.80 -0.69
C LEU A 48 11.94 7.97 -0.20
N GLY A 49 11.55 7.97 1.08
CA GLY A 49 10.78 9.03 1.71
C GLY A 49 9.27 8.86 1.66
N CYS A 50 8.76 7.70 1.25
CA CYS A 50 7.32 7.43 1.19
C CYS A 50 6.75 7.09 2.58
N ASP A 51 5.45 7.31 2.75
CA ASP A 51 4.66 6.85 3.90
C ASP A 51 4.02 5.51 3.56
N VAL A 52 4.59 4.43 4.09
CA VAL A 52 4.32 3.06 3.68
C VAL A 52 3.45 2.33 4.69
N VAL A 53 2.45 1.63 4.19
CA VAL A 53 1.73 0.57 4.90
C VAL A 53 2.11 -0.75 4.25
N THR A 54 2.90 -1.56 4.92
CA THR A 54 3.28 -2.89 4.43
C THR A 54 2.34 -3.93 5.01
N THR A 55 1.74 -4.75 4.15
CA THR A 55 0.65 -5.63 4.55
C THR A 55 0.86 -7.07 4.14
N ASP A 56 0.35 -7.98 4.97
CA ASP A 56 0.30 -9.40 4.70
C ASP A 56 -0.80 -10.06 5.55
N GLN A 57 -1.00 -11.36 5.37
CA GLN A 57 -1.88 -12.18 6.18
C GLN A 57 -1.35 -12.33 7.60
N LYS A 58 -2.26 -12.59 8.54
CA LYS A 58 -2.00 -12.61 9.99
C LYS A 58 -0.79 -13.45 10.40
N GLU A 59 -0.62 -14.60 9.77
CA GLU A 59 0.45 -15.56 10.03
C GLU A 59 1.84 -15.04 9.64
N VAL A 60 1.93 -14.09 8.70
CA VAL A 60 3.20 -13.49 8.24
C VAL A 60 3.59 -12.27 9.08
N LEU A 61 2.62 -11.63 9.76
CA LEU A 61 2.85 -10.39 10.52
C LEU A 61 3.99 -10.47 11.55
N PRO A 62 4.19 -11.56 12.32
CA PRO A 62 5.31 -11.62 13.27
C PRO A 62 6.68 -11.47 12.59
N LEU A 63 6.87 -12.09 11.41
CA LEU A 63 8.09 -11.97 10.61
C LEU A 63 8.23 -10.55 10.05
N LEU A 64 7.16 -10.05 9.43
CA LEU A 64 7.14 -8.74 8.79
C LEU A 64 7.44 -7.62 9.79
N GLN A 65 6.79 -7.66 10.96
CA GLN A 65 7.02 -6.71 12.06
C GLN A 65 8.46 -6.73 12.55
N ARG A 66 9.00 -7.93 12.83
CA ARG A 66 10.39 -8.09 13.25
C ARG A 66 11.38 -7.51 12.23
N ASN A 67 11.13 -7.73 10.94
CA ASN A 67 11.99 -7.21 9.88
C ASN A 67 11.91 -5.69 9.79
N VAL A 68 10.71 -5.10 9.86
CA VAL A 68 10.52 -3.65 9.84
C VAL A 68 11.19 -3.00 11.06
N GLU A 69 11.01 -3.52 12.26
CA GLU A 69 11.60 -3.00 13.49
C GLU A 69 13.13 -3.06 13.46
N ARG A 70 13.69 -4.21 13.06
CA ARG A 70 15.14 -4.42 12.98
C ARG A 70 15.78 -3.42 12.01
N ASN A 71 15.23 -3.29 10.81
CA ASN A 71 15.80 -2.42 9.79
C ASN A 71 15.59 -0.93 10.11
N THR A 72 14.44 -0.56 10.68
CA THR A 72 14.20 0.81 11.16
C THR A 72 15.21 1.21 12.24
N SER A 73 15.49 0.30 13.19
CA SER A 73 16.47 0.53 14.25
C SER A 73 17.88 0.75 13.70
N ILE A 74 18.30 -0.03 12.71
CA ILE A 74 19.61 0.12 12.04
C ILE A 74 19.72 1.49 11.34
N ILE A 75 18.66 1.93 10.66
CA ILE A 75 18.64 3.24 10.00
C ILE A 75 18.75 4.38 11.02
N MET A 76 18.01 4.30 12.14
CA MET A 76 18.08 5.30 13.21
C MET A 76 19.48 5.40 13.83
N GLN A 77 20.17 4.26 14.03
CA GLN A 77 21.51 4.23 14.63
C GLN A 77 22.62 4.76 13.71
N THR A 78 22.41 4.74 12.40
CA THR A 78 23.45 5.10 11.43
C THR A 78 23.55 6.61 11.14
N ASN A 79 22.84 7.46 11.89
CA ASN A 79 22.76 8.92 11.68
C ASN A 79 22.41 9.29 10.22
N LEU A 80 21.69 8.40 9.53
CA LEU A 80 21.09 8.72 8.25
C LEU A 80 20.04 9.78 8.54
N SER A 81 20.31 11.01 8.09
CA SER A 81 19.45 12.16 8.35
C SER A 81 17.98 11.78 8.19
N SER A 82 17.24 11.89 9.30
CA SER A 82 15.81 11.58 9.43
C SER A 82 14.94 12.29 8.39
N ASP A 83 15.49 13.25 7.65
CA ASP A 83 14.83 14.02 6.60
C ASP A 83 14.55 13.23 5.30
N VAL A 84 15.11 12.03 5.14
CA VAL A 84 14.98 11.21 3.90
C VAL A 84 14.13 9.97 4.09
N PHE A 85 14.20 9.34 5.26
CA PHE A 85 13.40 8.16 5.55
C PHE A 85 11.95 8.61 5.81
N GLY A 86 11.00 8.00 5.11
CA GLY A 86 9.58 8.25 5.34
C GLY A 86 9.05 7.45 6.52
N ALA A 87 7.74 7.19 6.56
CA ALA A 87 7.17 6.28 7.55
C ALA A 87 7.02 4.86 7.00
N ILE A 88 7.09 3.85 7.87
CA ILE A 88 6.64 2.50 7.56
C ILE A 88 5.87 1.92 8.75
N LYS A 89 4.67 1.41 8.49
CA LYS A 89 3.86 0.66 9.46
C LYS A 89 3.43 -0.67 8.87
N VAL A 90 3.28 -1.67 9.72
CA VAL A 90 2.76 -2.99 9.36
C VAL A 90 1.26 -3.03 9.65
N ALA A 91 0.48 -3.66 8.78
CA ALA A 91 -0.94 -3.94 9.02
C ALA A 91 -1.35 -5.30 8.45
N GLU A 92 -2.36 -5.91 9.05
CA GLU A 92 -3.02 -7.10 8.50
C GLU A 92 -3.81 -6.70 7.24
N LEU A 93 -3.65 -7.45 6.16
CA LEU A 93 -4.53 -7.34 4.99
C LEU A 93 -4.67 -8.71 4.35
N ASP A 94 -5.90 -9.22 4.42
CA ASP A 94 -6.34 -10.41 3.70
C ASP A 94 -7.17 -9.93 2.51
N TRP A 95 -6.85 -10.39 1.32
CA TRP A 95 -7.49 -9.93 0.08
C TRP A 95 -8.97 -10.34 0.00
N ASP A 96 -9.36 -11.39 0.72
CA ASP A 96 -10.75 -11.82 0.83
C ASP A 96 -11.54 -11.07 1.92
N ASN A 97 -10.87 -10.20 2.68
CA ASN A 97 -11.49 -9.42 3.76
C ASN A 97 -11.57 -7.92 3.42
N ILE A 98 -12.76 -7.50 3.00
CA ILE A 98 -13.01 -6.10 2.65
C ILE A 98 -12.82 -5.13 3.81
N ASP A 99 -13.03 -5.56 5.05
CA ASP A 99 -12.88 -4.69 6.22
C ASP A 99 -11.41 -4.40 6.52
N HIS A 100 -10.50 -5.32 6.19
CA HIS A 100 -9.05 -5.06 6.23
C HIS A 100 -8.66 -4.00 5.20
N THR A 101 -9.28 -4.01 4.01
CA THR A 101 -9.02 -2.99 3.00
C THR A 101 -9.53 -1.60 3.41
N LYS A 102 -10.65 -1.54 4.14
CA LYS A 102 -11.18 -0.27 4.68
C LYS A 102 -10.33 0.27 5.84
N SER A 103 -9.80 -0.61 6.69
CA SER A 103 -9.05 -0.22 7.89
C SER A 103 -7.67 0.38 7.61
N VAL A 104 -7.18 0.26 6.37
CA VAL A 104 -5.93 0.86 5.91
C VAL A 104 -6.12 2.23 5.24
N ASP A 105 -7.27 2.89 5.38
CA ASP A 105 -7.51 4.28 4.98
C ASP A 105 -7.18 4.61 3.50
N PRO A 106 -7.73 3.89 2.50
CA PRO A 106 -7.52 4.24 1.08
C PRO A 106 -8.03 5.66 0.74
N PRO A 107 -7.59 6.28 -0.39
CA PRO A 107 -6.76 5.72 -1.46
C PRO A 107 -5.26 5.97 -1.28
N TYR A 108 -4.46 5.19 -2.01
CA TYR A 108 -3.00 5.28 -2.04
C TYR A 108 -2.46 5.91 -3.32
N ASP A 109 -1.33 6.62 -3.26
CA ASP A 109 -0.63 7.09 -4.46
C ASP A 109 -0.01 5.92 -5.24
N PHE A 110 0.50 4.92 -4.50
CA PHE A 110 1.07 3.70 -5.06
C PHE A 110 0.52 2.45 -4.36
N VAL A 111 0.18 1.44 -5.15
CA VAL A 111 -0.07 0.07 -4.69
C VAL A 111 1.04 -0.80 -5.26
N ILE A 112 1.78 -1.49 -4.41
CA ILE A 112 2.91 -2.34 -4.83
C ILE A 112 2.71 -3.77 -4.34
N GLY A 113 3.37 -4.72 -5.00
CA GLY A 113 3.34 -6.13 -4.58
C GLY A 113 4.36 -6.96 -5.34
N THR A 114 5.03 -7.87 -4.63
CA THR A 114 6.06 -8.75 -5.19
C THR A 114 5.73 -10.20 -4.93
N ASP A 115 5.64 -10.99 -5.99
CA ASP A 115 5.22 -12.39 -6.00
C ASP A 115 3.78 -12.64 -5.52
N VAL A 116 2.88 -11.69 -5.77
CA VAL A 116 1.46 -11.74 -5.35
C VAL A 116 0.54 -12.59 -6.24
N VAL A 117 1.04 -13.10 -7.37
CA VAL A 117 0.25 -13.88 -8.34
C VAL A 117 0.79 -15.31 -8.39
N TYR A 118 0.17 -16.21 -7.63
CA TYR A 118 0.61 -17.62 -7.54
C TYR A 118 -0.54 -18.64 -7.52
N ALA A 119 -1.76 -18.27 -7.12
CA ALA A 119 -2.90 -19.16 -7.09
C ALA A 119 -4.11 -18.54 -7.81
N GLU A 120 -4.81 -19.34 -8.62
CA GLU A 120 -5.92 -18.86 -9.44
C GLU A 120 -7.09 -18.29 -8.62
N HIS A 121 -7.40 -18.91 -7.48
CA HIS A 121 -8.50 -18.45 -6.62
C HIS A 121 -8.24 -17.08 -5.96
N LEU A 122 -6.98 -16.62 -5.94
CA LEU A 122 -6.60 -15.32 -5.38
C LEU A 122 -6.63 -14.18 -6.39
N LEU A 123 -6.84 -14.46 -7.68
CA LEU A 123 -6.81 -13.42 -8.73
C LEU A 123 -7.93 -12.38 -8.55
N ASP A 124 -9.16 -12.83 -8.30
CA ASP A 124 -10.30 -11.95 -8.07
C ASP A 124 -10.17 -11.16 -6.76
N PRO A 125 -9.88 -11.79 -5.60
CA PRO A 125 -9.66 -11.07 -4.34
C PRO A 125 -8.56 -10.01 -4.43
N LEU A 126 -7.43 -10.35 -5.05
CA LEU A 126 -6.32 -9.41 -5.28
C LEU A 126 -6.76 -8.22 -6.15
N LEU A 127 -7.48 -8.48 -7.25
CA LEU A 127 -7.98 -7.41 -8.13
C LEU A 127 -8.93 -6.48 -7.37
N GLN A 128 -9.89 -7.03 -6.63
CA GLN A 128 -10.84 -6.22 -5.85
C GLN A 128 -10.11 -5.38 -4.80
N THR A 129 -9.14 -5.97 -4.10
CA THR A 129 -8.29 -5.25 -3.15
C THR A 129 -7.59 -4.07 -3.82
N ILE A 130 -6.93 -4.29 -4.97
CA ILE A 130 -6.25 -3.23 -5.72
C ILE A 130 -7.23 -2.11 -6.13
N LEU A 131 -8.43 -2.45 -6.57
CA LEU A 131 -9.45 -1.47 -6.96
C LEU A 131 -9.89 -0.60 -5.77
N HIS A 132 -10.16 -1.20 -4.61
CA HIS A 132 -10.56 -0.48 -3.40
C HIS A 132 -9.45 0.40 -2.81
N LEU A 133 -8.19 -0.01 -2.98
CA LEU A 133 -7.03 0.77 -2.53
C LEU A 133 -6.67 1.92 -3.48
N SER A 134 -7.18 1.88 -4.71
CA SER A 134 -6.83 2.81 -5.78
C SER A 134 -7.78 4.00 -5.88
N GLY A 135 -7.23 5.17 -6.19
CA GLY A 135 -7.94 6.36 -6.63
C GLY A 135 -7.59 6.76 -8.07
N PRO A 136 -8.12 7.89 -8.57
CA PRO A 136 -7.98 8.31 -9.98
C PRO A 136 -6.55 8.60 -10.44
N ARG A 137 -5.57 8.65 -9.54
CA ARG A 137 -4.16 8.93 -9.84
C ARG A 137 -3.21 7.82 -9.37
N THR A 138 -3.73 6.74 -8.80
CA THR A 138 -2.92 5.65 -8.25
C THR A 138 -2.07 5.01 -9.34
N THR A 139 -0.83 4.69 -8.99
CA THR A 139 0.04 3.84 -9.81
C THR A 139 0.16 2.49 -9.13
N ILE A 140 -0.11 1.44 -9.89
CA ILE A 140 0.00 0.08 -9.38
C ILE A 140 1.26 -0.53 -9.97
N MET A 141 2.12 -1.13 -9.15
CA MET A 141 3.34 -1.80 -9.57
C MET A 141 3.38 -3.21 -9.03
N LEU A 142 3.22 -4.19 -9.90
CA LEU A 142 3.21 -5.60 -9.50
C LEU A 142 4.29 -6.37 -10.23
N GLY A 143 5.00 -7.20 -9.49
CA GLY A 143 5.99 -8.11 -10.01
C GLY A 143 5.73 -9.52 -9.54
N TYR A 144 5.94 -10.53 -10.38
CA TYR A 144 5.87 -11.93 -9.95
C TYR A 144 6.64 -12.83 -10.92
N GLU A 145 6.88 -14.06 -10.49
CA GLU A 145 7.42 -15.11 -11.35
C GLU A 145 6.28 -15.86 -12.04
N ILE A 146 6.33 -15.96 -13.37
CA ILE A 146 5.35 -16.73 -14.14
C ILE A 146 5.63 -18.23 -13.92
N ARG A 147 4.87 -18.83 -13.01
CA ARG A 147 4.90 -20.29 -12.73
C ARG A 147 3.84 -21.08 -13.49
N SER A 148 2.77 -20.41 -13.92
CA SER A 148 1.69 -20.99 -14.71
C SER A 148 1.23 -19.97 -15.76
N THR A 149 1.30 -20.36 -17.04
CA THR A 149 0.86 -19.52 -18.16
C THR A 149 -0.64 -19.25 -18.10
N ASN A 150 -1.46 -20.23 -17.71
CA ASN A 150 -2.90 -20.07 -17.56
C ASN A 150 -3.26 -19.02 -16.48
N VAL A 151 -2.63 -19.11 -15.31
CA VAL A 151 -2.85 -18.12 -14.23
C VAL A 151 -2.40 -16.74 -14.68
N HIS A 152 -1.24 -16.65 -15.33
CA HIS A 152 -0.71 -15.41 -15.89
C HIS A 152 -1.65 -14.76 -16.91
N GLU A 153 -2.15 -15.54 -17.87
CA GLU A 153 -3.04 -15.05 -18.94
C GLU A 153 -4.38 -14.57 -18.40
N LYS A 154 -5.02 -15.35 -17.52
CA LYS A 154 -6.27 -14.99 -16.83
C LYS A 154 -6.11 -13.68 -16.08
N MET A 155 -5.07 -13.60 -15.26
CA MET A 155 -4.73 -12.41 -14.52
C MET A 155 -4.56 -11.22 -15.49
N LEU A 156 -3.76 -11.36 -16.55
CA LEU A 156 -3.46 -10.25 -17.46
C LEU A 156 -4.71 -9.76 -18.19
N GLN A 157 -5.65 -10.65 -18.52
CA GLN A 157 -6.95 -10.31 -19.07
C GLN A 157 -7.79 -9.49 -18.08
N MET A 158 -7.81 -9.89 -16.81
CA MET A 158 -8.50 -9.16 -15.73
C MET A 158 -7.92 -7.75 -15.54
N TRP A 159 -6.59 -7.61 -15.48
CA TRP A 159 -5.95 -6.30 -15.37
C TRP A 159 -6.20 -5.42 -16.60
N LYS A 160 -6.06 -5.95 -17.82
CA LYS A 160 -6.33 -5.18 -19.06
C LYS A 160 -7.77 -4.73 -19.17
N SER A 161 -8.71 -5.42 -18.53
CA SER A 161 -10.12 -5.01 -18.50
C SER A 161 -10.35 -3.80 -17.60
N ASN A 162 -9.56 -3.65 -16.53
CA ASN A 162 -9.76 -2.62 -15.49
C ASN A 162 -8.76 -1.45 -15.54
N PHE A 163 -7.55 -1.67 -16.07
CA PHE A 163 -6.44 -0.72 -16.03
C PHE A 163 -5.77 -0.52 -17.40
N ASP A 164 -5.02 0.58 -17.56
CA ASP A 164 -3.98 0.71 -18.59
C ASP A 164 -2.74 -0.06 -18.11
N VAL A 165 -2.44 -1.21 -18.73
CA VAL A 165 -1.40 -2.14 -18.28
C VAL A 165 -0.17 -2.02 -19.17
N LYS A 166 1.00 -1.75 -18.56
CA LYS A 166 2.29 -1.70 -19.26
C LYS A 166 3.27 -2.66 -18.61
N THR A 167 3.85 -3.51 -19.43
CA THR A 167 4.98 -4.36 -19.01
C THR A 167 6.25 -3.52 -18.92
N ILE A 168 7.01 -3.69 -17.84
CA ILE A 168 8.29 -3.01 -17.66
C ILE A 168 9.36 -3.79 -18.43
N PRO A 169 10.10 -3.14 -19.36
CA PRO A 169 11.14 -3.81 -20.13
C PRO A 169 12.28 -4.31 -19.24
N LYS A 170 12.84 -5.48 -19.55
CA LYS A 170 14.00 -6.05 -18.82
C LYS A 170 15.19 -5.11 -18.76
N ALA A 171 15.41 -4.29 -19.79
CA ALA A 171 16.47 -3.26 -19.80
C ALA A 171 16.34 -2.21 -18.68
N ARG A 172 15.19 -2.10 -18.02
CA ARG A 172 14.96 -1.23 -16.86
C ARG A 172 15.12 -1.95 -15.52
N MET A 173 15.29 -3.27 -15.52
CA MET A 173 15.50 -4.10 -14.34
C MET A 173 17.00 -4.27 -14.08
N ASP A 174 17.37 -4.61 -12.85
CA ASP A 174 18.76 -4.93 -12.50
C ASP A 174 19.26 -6.17 -13.27
N TYR A 175 20.43 -6.08 -13.90
CA TYR A 175 20.96 -7.14 -14.75
C TYR A 175 21.29 -8.43 -13.99
N LYS A 176 21.58 -8.35 -12.69
CA LYS A 176 21.92 -9.49 -11.84
C LYS A 176 20.70 -10.31 -11.46
N TYR A 177 19.53 -9.66 -11.35
CA TYR A 177 18.29 -10.28 -10.85
C TYR A 177 17.27 -10.53 -11.97
N GLN A 178 17.64 -10.31 -13.24
CA GLN A 178 16.78 -10.63 -14.37
C GLN A 178 16.64 -12.15 -14.56
N HIS A 179 15.40 -12.60 -14.72
CA HIS A 179 15.09 -13.98 -15.10
C HIS A 179 14.04 -14.00 -16.22
N PRO A 180 14.06 -14.98 -17.15
CA PRO A 180 13.06 -15.10 -18.21
C PRO A 180 11.61 -15.06 -17.72
N SER A 181 11.33 -15.72 -16.59
CA SER A 181 10.00 -15.85 -16.00
C SER A 181 9.61 -14.70 -15.07
N ILE A 182 10.52 -13.79 -14.71
CA ILE A 182 10.19 -12.64 -13.86
C ILE A 182 9.61 -11.54 -14.75
N GLN A 183 8.42 -11.07 -14.37
CA GLN A 183 7.73 -10.00 -15.07
C GLN A 183 7.31 -8.91 -14.08
N LEU A 184 7.59 -7.65 -14.44
CA LEU A 184 7.08 -6.49 -13.72
C LEU A 184 6.10 -5.71 -14.59
N TYR A 185 5.09 -5.15 -13.96
CA TYR A 185 4.02 -4.38 -14.57
C TYR A 185 3.87 -3.04 -13.86
N ILE A 186 3.54 -2.01 -14.64
CA ILE A 186 3.04 -0.74 -14.14
C ILE A 186 1.64 -0.53 -14.72
N MET A 187 0.69 -0.17 -13.86
CA MET A 187 -0.71 0.03 -14.24
C MET A 187 -1.24 1.34 -13.68
N GLY A 188 -2.24 1.89 -14.36
CA GLY A 188 -2.98 3.06 -13.91
C GLY A 188 -4.44 3.00 -14.36
N PRO A 189 -5.29 3.90 -13.85
CA PRO A 189 -6.69 3.96 -14.25
C PRO A 189 -6.80 4.23 -15.75
N LYS A 190 -7.81 3.64 -16.40
CA LYS A 190 -8.11 3.92 -17.80
C LYS A 190 -8.60 5.37 -17.94
N PRO A 191 -8.18 6.10 -18.99
CA PRO A 191 -8.77 7.40 -19.30
C PRO A 191 -10.29 7.24 -19.43
N SER A 192 -11.06 8.07 -18.73
CA SER A 192 -12.52 8.01 -18.72
C SER A 192 -13.08 8.28 -20.12
N GLY A 193 -13.24 7.22 -20.90
CA GLY A 193 -13.82 7.22 -22.25
C GLY A 193 -14.59 5.94 -22.59
N VAL A 194 -14.72 5.00 -21.66
CA VAL A 194 -15.60 3.82 -21.78
C VAL A 194 -16.26 3.62 -20.43
N GLY A 195 -17.47 4.17 -20.28
CA GLY A 195 -18.30 3.91 -19.11
C GLY A 195 -18.78 2.47 -19.14
N ILE A 196 -18.38 1.68 -18.15
CA ILE A 196 -19.15 0.50 -17.76
C ILE A 196 -19.91 0.91 -16.51
N ALA A 197 -21.22 1.04 -16.67
CA ALA A 197 -22.15 1.27 -15.57
C ALA A 197 -21.97 0.15 -14.53
N LEU A 198 -21.80 0.54 -13.26
CA LEU A 198 -22.05 -0.39 -12.16
C LEU A 198 -23.47 -0.94 -12.33
N VAL A 199 -23.57 -2.24 -12.53
CA VAL A 199 -24.85 -2.95 -12.42
C VAL A 199 -25.20 -2.96 -10.94
N THR A 200 -25.94 -1.96 -10.49
CA THR A 200 -26.76 -2.08 -9.29
C THR A 200 -27.96 -2.94 -9.67
N SER A 201 -28.00 -4.19 -9.23
CA SER A 201 -29.23 -4.98 -9.27
C SER A 201 -30.26 -4.33 -8.34
N ARG A 202 -31.30 -3.76 -8.94
CA ARG A 202 -32.50 -3.29 -8.25
C ARG A 202 -33.45 -4.46 -8.01
N ALA A 203 -34.00 -4.46 -6.79
CA ALA A 203 -35.41 -4.65 -6.46
C ALA A 203 -36.10 -5.97 -6.81
N ASN A 204 -36.53 -6.68 -5.77
CA ASN A 204 -37.89 -7.21 -5.70
C ASN A 204 -38.62 -6.50 -4.56
N ASN A 205 -39.84 -6.07 -4.84
CA ASN A 205 -40.77 -5.32 -4.01
C ASN A 205 -42.13 -6.07 -4.07
N PRO A 206 -43.18 -5.67 -3.35
CA PRO A 206 -43.48 -5.97 -1.95
C PRO A 206 -44.79 -6.80 -1.80
N VAL A 207 -45.12 -7.24 -0.59
CA VAL A 207 -46.50 -7.56 -0.21
C VAL A 207 -46.87 -6.76 1.03
N SER A 208 -47.95 -6.01 0.87
CA SER A 208 -48.60 -5.14 1.84
C SER A 208 -49.24 -5.92 2.99
N GLU A 209 -49.21 -5.37 4.19
CA GLU A 209 -50.37 -5.44 5.08
C GLU A 209 -50.43 -4.21 5.99
N THR A 210 -51.61 -3.59 5.97
CA THR A 210 -51.97 -2.31 6.54
C THR A 210 -52.63 -2.55 7.88
N VAL A 211 -52.15 -1.93 8.97
CA VAL A 211 -53.00 -1.64 10.13
C VAL A 211 -52.63 -0.27 10.70
N GLN A 212 -53.62 0.63 10.70
CA GLN A 212 -53.62 1.94 11.35
C GLN A 212 -54.09 1.80 12.82
N LYS A 213 -53.55 2.65 13.71
CA LYS A 213 -54.25 3.43 14.75
C LYS A 213 -53.22 4.27 15.53
N GLU A 214 -53.26 5.60 15.42
CA GLU A 214 -53.93 6.55 16.35
C GLU A 214 -53.39 6.41 17.79
N SER A 215 -52.44 7.25 18.19
CA SER A 215 -52.60 8.56 18.85
C SER A 215 -52.86 8.44 20.35
N GLU A 216 -51.96 8.98 21.18
CA GLU A 216 -52.30 9.94 22.25
C GLU A 216 -51.03 10.43 22.96
N GLN A 217 -51.04 11.73 23.27
CA GLN A 217 -50.05 12.45 24.07
C GLN A 217 -50.31 12.20 25.56
N SER A 218 -49.26 12.25 26.39
CA SER A 218 -49.36 12.97 27.66
C SER A 218 -47.98 13.40 28.17
N GLU A 219 -47.98 14.62 28.69
CA GLU A 219 -46.88 15.36 29.30
C GLU A 219 -46.54 14.83 30.70
N GLY A 220 -45.35 15.15 31.19
CA GLY A 220 -44.95 14.93 32.58
C GLY A 220 -43.56 15.49 32.88
N GLU A 221 -43.53 16.76 33.26
CA GLU A 221 -42.38 17.44 33.89
C GLU A 221 -42.00 16.77 35.22
N ASN A 222 -40.72 16.79 35.63
CA ASN A 222 -40.23 17.75 36.64
C ASN A 222 -38.76 17.49 37.10
N SER A 223 -38.13 18.61 37.41
CA SER A 223 -36.88 18.97 38.11
C SER A 223 -36.16 17.97 39.04
N GLY A 224 -34.84 18.18 39.18
CA GLY A 224 -34.12 17.92 40.44
C GLY A 224 -32.60 17.81 40.29
N THR A 225 -31.87 18.62 41.05
CA THR A 225 -30.43 18.94 41.01
C THR A 225 -29.52 18.00 41.82
N ASP A 226 -28.21 18.32 41.77
CA ASP A 226 -27.10 17.95 42.69
C ASP A 226 -26.38 16.62 42.40
N GLU A 227 -25.07 16.43 42.59
CA GLU A 227 -23.87 17.26 42.74
C GLU A 227 -22.69 16.23 42.73
N PHE A 228 -21.47 16.66 42.40
CA PHE A 228 -20.18 16.13 42.89
C PHE A 228 -19.32 15.14 42.05
N CYS A 229 -18.12 15.68 41.77
CA CYS A 229 -16.77 15.18 41.45
C CYS A 229 -16.46 13.70 41.17
N ALA A 230 -15.62 13.46 40.15
CA ALA A 230 -14.30 12.84 40.35
C ALA A 230 -13.36 13.00 39.12
N LEU A 231 -12.09 13.18 39.44
CA LEU A 231 -10.90 13.38 38.61
C LEU A 231 -10.57 12.22 37.66
N GLY A 232 -9.91 12.53 36.54
CA GLY A 232 -9.23 11.53 35.71
C GLY A 232 -8.44 12.17 34.56
N GLU A 233 -7.13 12.26 34.74
CA GLU A 233 -6.12 12.86 33.88
C GLU A 233 -6.08 12.26 32.45
N THR A 234 -5.90 13.11 31.43
CA THR A 234 -5.10 12.71 30.26
C THR A 234 -4.19 13.87 29.86
N LYS A 235 -2.89 13.62 29.99
CA LYS A 235 -1.81 14.48 29.50
C LYS A 235 -1.83 14.49 27.98
N ASP A 236 -2.01 15.68 27.42
CA ASP A 236 -1.53 16.02 26.08
C ASP A 236 -0.04 15.69 25.95
N CYS A 237 0.30 14.96 24.91
CA CYS A 237 1.67 14.90 24.40
C CYS A 237 1.61 14.99 22.88
N SER A 238 1.23 16.16 22.38
CA SER A 238 1.46 16.59 21.02
C SER A 238 2.97 16.83 20.83
N VAL A 239 3.71 15.85 20.32
CA VAL A 239 5.04 16.12 19.76
C VAL A 239 4.87 16.44 18.29
N ALA A 240 4.63 17.72 18.03
CA ALA A 240 4.83 18.32 16.73
C ALA A 240 6.34 18.44 16.46
N THR A 241 6.82 17.88 15.36
CA THR A 241 8.08 18.28 14.74
C THR A 241 7.90 18.44 13.24
N GLY A 242 7.12 19.45 12.86
CA GLY A 242 7.22 20.04 11.53
C GLY A 242 8.45 20.95 11.48
N LEU A 243 9.51 20.50 10.83
CA LEU A 243 10.59 21.38 10.36
C LEU A 243 10.61 21.37 8.83
N PRO A 244 10.89 22.52 8.17
CA PRO A 244 10.73 22.66 6.73
C PRO A 244 11.72 21.76 6.00
N GLY A 245 11.19 20.95 5.08
CA GLY A 245 11.96 19.98 4.32
C GLY A 245 13.07 20.64 3.51
N ARG A 246 14.32 20.31 3.85
CA ARG A 246 15.48 20.59 3.00
C ARG A 246 15.41 19.72 1.74
N ASP A 247 15.63 20.32 0.59
CA ASP A 247 15.87 19.58 -0.65
C ASP A 247 17.19 18.83 -0.53
N LEU A 248 17.15 17.53 -0.80
CA LEU A 248 18.31 16.66 -0.70
C LEU A 248 19.27 16.93 -1.85
N SER A 249 20.56 17.00 -1.54
CA SER A 249 21.57 17.14 -2.57
C SER A 249 21.73 15.86 -3.39
N ASP A 250 22.18 16.00 -4.63
CA ASP A 250 22.39 14.86 -5.55
C ASP A 250 23.36 13.80 -4.99
N TRP A 251 24.32 14.19 -4.14
CA TRP A 251 25.26 13.27 -3.51
C TRP A 251 24.60 12.43 -2.40
N GLU A 252 23.73 13.06 -1.60
CA GLU A 252 22.96 12.41 -0.53
C GLU A 252 22.10 11.32 -1.14
N VAL A 253 21.32 11.69 -2.16
CA VAL A 253 20.42 10.80 -2.89
C VAL A 253 21.14 9.57 -3.48
N ARG A 254 22.36 9.75 -4.02
CA ARG A 254 23.20 8.64 -4.54
C ARG A 254 23.65 7.68 -3.45
N ARG A 255 24.08 8.23 -2.31
CA ARG A 255 24.52 7.44 -1.15
C ARG A 255 23.38 6.60 -0.60
N TYR A 256 22.15 7.14 -0.50
CA TYR A 256 20.99 6.41 0.02
C TYR A 256 20.47 5.32 -0.90
N GLY A 257 20.51 5.50 -2.24
CA GLY A 257 20.13 4.44 -3.18
C GLY A 257 21.09 3.25 -3.14
N ALA A 258 22.40 3.53 -3.16
CA ALA A 258 23.43 2.50 -3.01
C ALA A 258 23.43 1.85 -1.61
N MET A 259 23.00 2.58 -0.58
CA MET A 259 22.83 2.04 0.77
C MET A 259 21.52 1.29 0.97
N ALA A 260 20.42 1.65 0.33
CA ALA A 260 19.24 0.78 0.29
C ALA A 260 19.62 -0.54 -0.35
N ALA A 261 20.35 -0.51 -1.47
CA ALA A 261 20.88 -1.70 -2.11
C ALA A 261 21.86 -2.50 -1.22
N ARG A 262 22.70 -1.84 -0.40
CA ARG A 262 23.61 -2.50 0.56
C ARG A 262 22.93 -3.02 1.82
N ILE A 263 22.05 -2.25 2.43
CA ILE A 263 21.28 -2.63 3.63
C ILE A 263 20.38 -3.80 3.28
N LEU A 264 19.72 -3.77 2.12
CA LEU A 264 18.95 -4.90 1.62
C LEU A 264 19.83 -6.14 1.32
N HIS A 265 21.12 -5.97 0.99
CA HIS A 265 22.08 -7.08 0.85
C HIS A 265 22.51 -7.66 2.20
N ASP A 266 22.45 -6.85 3.26
CA ASP A 266 22.75 -7.22 4.65
C ASP A 266 21.48 -7.57 5.46
N VAL A 267 20.29 -7.55 4.83
CA VAL A 267 19.06 -8.11 5.42
C VAL A 267 19.28 -9.61 5.56
N LYS A 268 19.69 -10.03 6.75
CA LYS A 268 19.60 -11.41 7.19
C LYS A 268 18.11 -11.75 7.37
N ILE A 269 17.56 -12.38 6.34
CA ILE A 269 16.29 -13.09 6.42
C ILE A 269 16.62 -14.38 7.17
N ASP A 270 16.45 -14.35 8.49
CA ASP A 270 16.53 -15.53 9.34
C ASP A 270 15.23 -16.34 9.23
#